data_AF-A0A7S2JWX7-F1
#
_entry.id   AF-A0A7S2JWX7-F1
#
_cell.length_a   1.000
_cell.length_b   1.000
_cell.length_c   1.000
_cell.angle_alpha   90.00
_cell.angle_beta   90.00
_cell.angle_gamma   90.00
#
_symmetry.space_group_name_H-M   'P 1'
#
loop_
_entity.id
_entity.type
_entity.pdbx_description
1 polymer ?
#
loop_
_entity_poly.entity_id
_entity_poly.type
_entity_poly.pdbx_seq_one_letter_code
_entity_poly.pdbx_strand_id
1 'polypeptide(L)'
;VFDISSLSWKNPTYLRDMPEERCAAAAVVLKNKYLVVIGGSYYDGSAVTASCLLYDIWSNHWSSKQSSTDMIEARQYHTAAVLDGKIVVAGGEGRDENVLASVECIDADALLEYAPLHYPLPTL
;
A
#
# COMPACT_ATOMS: atom_id res chain seq x y z
N VAL A 1 -17.08 3.34 -1.29
CA VAL A 1 -16.60 4.49 -2.10
C VAL A 1 -17.60 5.63 -1.95
N PHE A 2 -17.15 6.83 -1.63
CA PHE A 2 -18.01 8.00 -1.52
C PHE A 2 -18.22 8.62 -2.91
N ASP A 3 -19.48 8.72 -3.33
CA ASP A 3 -19.85 9.37 -4.59
C ASP A 3 -20.13 10.85 -4.34
N ILE A 4 -19.34 11.73 -4.96
CA ILE A 4 -19.46 13.19 -4.77
C ILE A 4 -20.67 13.80 -5.50
N SER A 5 -21.18 13.14 -6.54
CA SER A 5 -22.32 13.64 -7.32
C SER A 5 -23.64 13.42 -6.56
N SER A 6 -23.76 12.29 -5.87
CA SER A 6 -24.91 11.95 -5.03
C SER A 6 -24.69 12.21 -3.55
N LEU A 7 -23.49 12.67 -3.15
CA LEU A 7 -23.06 12.89 -1.77
C LEU A 7 -23.37 11.71 -0.84
N SER A 8 -23.16 10.49 -1.34
CA SER A 8 -23.57 9.26 -0.65
C SER A 8 -22.51 8.18 -0.73
N TRP A 9 -22.48 7.35 0.32
CA TRP A 9 -21.65 6.15 0.32
C TRP A 9 -22.29 5.09 -0.57
N LYS A 10 -21.52 4.67 -1.57
CA LYS A 10 -21.82 3.47 -2.34
C LYS A 10 -20.98 2.33 -1.76
N ASN A 11 -21.62 1.19 -1.57
CA ASN A 11 -20.96 -0.08 -1.30
C ASN A 11 -20.70 -0.76 -2.63
N PRO A 12 -19.52 -0.55 -3.25
CA PRO A 12 -19.15 -1.33 -4.41
C PRO A 12 -18.98 -2.78 -3.96
N THR A 13 -20.00 -3.60 -4.19
CA THR A 13 -19.94 -5.06 -3.94
C THR A 13 -18.86 -5.75 -4.78
N TYR A 14 -18.22 -5.03 -5.70
CA TYR A 14 -17.09 -5.50 -6.45
C TYR A 14 -15.75 -5.33 -5.71
N LEU A 15 -15.52 -4.34 -4.85
CA LEU A 15 -14.16 -4.15 -4.28
C LEU A 15 -13.79 -5.30 -3.33
N ARG A 16 -12.57 -5.84 -3.47
CA ARG A 16 -12.02 -6.87 -2.59
C ARG A 16 -11.50 -6.23 -1.29
N ASP A 17 -11.86 -6.86 -0.17
CA ASP A 17 -11.27 -6.53 1.13
C ASP A 17 -9.76 -6.79 1.14
N MET A 18 -9.04 -5.99 1.93
CA MET A 18 -7.60 -6.13 2.12
C MET A 18 -7.29 -7.50 2.74
N PRO A 19 -6.28 -8.24 2.24
CA PRO A 19 -6.02 -9.62 2.67
C PRO A 19 -5.43 -9.71 4.09
N GLU A 20 -4.91 -8.61 4.61
CA GLU A 20 -4.35 -8.49 5.96
C GLU A 20 -4.97 -7.27 6.62
N GLU A 21 -5.52 -7.42 7.83
CA GLU A 21 -6.04 -6.28 8.59
C GLU A 21 -4.88 -5.42 9.10
N ARG A 22 -4.97 -4.10 8.87
CA ARG A 22 -3.96 -3.14 9.31
C ARG A 22 -4.60 -1.86 9.81
N CYS A 23 -4.01 -1.26 10.83
CA CYS A 23 -4.24 0.13 11.21
C CYS A 23 -2.92 0.92 11.16
N ALA A 24 -3.01 2.25 11.28
CA ALA A 24 -1.85 3.14 11.30
C ALA A 24 -0.90 3.04 10.07
N ALA A 25 -1.37 2.46 8.97
CA ALA A 25 -0.65 2.37 7.70
C ALA A 25 -0.84 3.64 6.87
N ALA A 26 0.10 3.92 5.97
CA ALA A 26 -0.07 4.93 4.92
C ALA A 26 -0.57 4.28 3.63
N ALA A 27 -1.24 5.06 2.78
CA ALA A 27 -1.66 4.62 1.45
C ALA A 27 -1.32 5.66 0.39
N VAL A 28 -0.82 5.20 -0.77
CA VAL A 28 -0.51 6.04 -1.93
C VAL A 28 -1.12 5.47 -3.21
N VAL A 29 -1.32 6.32 -4.21
CA VAL A 29 -1.83 5.92 -5.53
C VAL A 29 -0.73 6.04 -6.58
N LEU A 30 -0.47 4.94 -7.31
CA LEU A 30 0.45 4.89 -8.44
C LEU A 30 -0.31 4.79 -9.77
N LYS A 31 0.16 5.55 -10.77
CA LYS A 31 -0.32 5.50 -12.17
C LYS A 31 -1.86 5.59 -12.30
N ASN A 32 -2.52 6.24 -11.34
CA ASN A 32 -3.98 6.36 -11.24
C ASN A 32 -4.73 5.01 -11.33
N LYS A 33 -4.08 3.92 -10.90
CA LYS A 33 -4.58 2.55 -11.07
C LYS A 33 -4.32 1.69 -9.83
N TYR A 34 -3.19 1.90 -9.19
CA TYR A 34 -2.75 1.03 -8.12
C TYR A 34 -2.81 1.76 -6.78
N LEU A 35 -3.45 1.15 -5.80
CA LEU A 35 -3.38 1.59 -4.40
C LEU A 35 -2.30 0.76 -3.70
N VAL A 36 -1.35 1.42 -3.05
CA VAL A 36 -0.31 0.77 -2.26
C VAL A 36 -0.54 1.11 -0.80
N VAL A 37 -0.71 0.10 0.04
CA VAL A 37 -0.77 0.24 1.51
C VAL A 37 0.58 -0.14 2.08
N ILE A 38 1.17 0.71 2.91
CA ILE A 38 2.56 0.63 3.35
C ILE A 38 2.62 0.58 4.87
N GLY A 39 3.34 -0.40 5.41
CA GLY A 39 3.56 -0.55 6.84
C GLY A 39 2.26 -0.68 7.65
N GLY A 40 2.25 -0.06 8.83
CA GLY A 40 1.17 -0.13 9.80
C GLY A 40 1.38 -1.25 10.83
N SER A 41 0.35 -1.49 11.63
CA SER A 41 0.31 -2.58 12.62
C SER A 41 -0.89 -3.49 12.38
N TYR A 42 -0.70 -4.78 12.64
CA TYR A 42 -1.77 -5.77 12.55
C TYR A 42 -2.82 -5.57 13.66
N TYR A 43 -4.03 -6.09 13.44
CA TYR A 43 -5.22 -5.86 14.29
C TYR A 43 -5.00 -6.11 15.79
N ASP A 44 -4.14 -7.07 16.17
CA ASP A 44 -3.85 -7.37 17.57
C ASP A 44 -2.79 -6.43 18.21
N GLY A 45 -2.31 -5.43 17.46
CA GLY A 45 -1.22 -4.54 17.86
C GLY A 45 0.12 -5.24 18.04
N SER A 46 0.22 -6.53 17.72
CA SER A 46 1.35 -7.37 18.12
C SER A 46 2.60 -7.17 17.26
N ALA A 47 2.44 -6.61 16.05
CA ALA A 47 3.56 -6.38 15.15
C ALA A 47 3.35 -5.19 14.21
N VAL A 48 4.29 -4.25 14.29
CA VAL A 48 4.52 -3.24 13.24
C VAL A 48 5.15 -3.92 12.03
N THR A 49 4.72 -3.59 10.82
CA THR A 49 5.22 -4.19 9.57
C THR A 49 5.97 -3.20 8.70
N ALA A 50 6.89 -3.73 7.89
CA ALA A 50 7.60 -2.99 6.84
C ALA A 50 6.97 -3.22 5.46
N SER A 51 6.01 -4.14 5.37
CA SER A 51 5.56 -4.67 4.09
C SER A 51 4.55 -3.79 3.38
N CYS A 52 4.50 -3.95 2.06
CA CYS A 52 3.50 -3.30 1.21
C CYS A 52 2.41 -4.28 0.74
N LEU A 53 1.19 -3.78 0.57
CA LEU A 53 0.11 -4.45 -0.15
C LEU A 53 -0.26 -3.63 -1.38
N LEU A 54 -0.34 -4.28 -2.54
CA LEU A 54 -0.65 -3.65 -3.81
C LEU A 54 -2.04 -4.07 -4.26
N TYR A 55 -2.91 -3.09 -4.51
CA TYR A 55 -4.25 -3.32 -5.04
C TYR A 55 -4.39 -2.72 -6.43
N ASP A 56 -4.73 -3.56 -7.40
CA ASP A 56 -5.09 -3.12 -8.75
C ASP A 56 -6.60 -2.88 -8.81
N ILE A 57 -7.01 -1.61 -8.97
CA ILE A 57 -8.43 -1.25 -8.97
C ILE A 57 -9.17 -1.70 -10.24
N TRP A 58 -8.47 -1.99 -11.34
CA TRP A 58 -9.08 -2.42 -12.60
C TRP A 58 -9.32 -3.92 -12.60
N SER A 59 -8.35 -4.71 -12.16
CA SER A 59 -8.53 -6.15 -12.01
C SER A 59 -9.26 -6.51 -10.73
N ASN A 60 -9.35 -5.58 -9.76
CA ASN A 60 -9.98 -5.78 -8.46
C ASN A 60 -9.33 -6.97 -7.72
N HIS A 61 -8.00 -6.94 -7.63
CA HIS A 61 -7.21 -7.96 -6.95
C HIS A 61 -6.10 -7.33 -6.13
N TRP A 62 -5.86 -7.92 -4.96
CA TRP A 62 -4.68 -7.66 -4.14
C TRP A 62 -3.54 -8.58 -4.56
N SER A 63 -2.34 -8.02 -4.63
CA SER A 63 -1.09 -8.74 -4.70
C SER A 63 -0.40 -8.65 -3.34
N SER A 64 -0.20 -9.80 -2.71
CA SER A 64 0.47 -9.94 -1.42
C SER A 64 1.80 -10.67 -1.61
N LYS A 65 2.83 -10.00 -2.16
CA LYS A 65 4.28 -10.28 -1.95
C LYS A 65 5.21 -9.61 -2.98
N GLN A 66 6.25 -8.94 -2.49
CA GLN A 66 7.62 -9.49 -2.38
C GLN A 66 8.49 -8.64 -1.43
N SER A 67 9.36 -9.30 -0.67
CA SER A 67 10.27 -8.72 0.33
C SER A 67 11.25 -7.68 -0.21
N SER A 68 11.43 -7.58 -1.53
CA SER A 68 12.38 -6.66 -2.16
C SER A 68 11.90 -5.21 -2.22
N THR A 69 10.60 -4.97 -1.97
CA THR A 69 9.99 -3.63 -2.01
C THR A 69 9.42 -3.22 -0.66
N ASP A 70 9.78 -3.94 0.40
CA ASP A 70 9.46 -3.56 1.77
C ASP A 70 10.38 -2.44 2.23
N MET A 71 9.95 -1.69 3.25
CA MET A 71 10.85 -0.79 3.97
C MET A 71 11.94 -1.60 4.67
N ILE A 72 13.09 -0.99 4.90
CA ILE A 72 14.17 -1.53 5.73
C ILE A 72 13.69 -1.58 7.19
N GLU A 73 13.06 -0.50 7.65
CA GLU A 73 12.52 -0.39 9.01
C GLU A 73 10.99 -0.49 8.95
N ALA A 74 10.41 -1.32 9.81
CA ALA A 74 8.96 -1.40 9.96
C ALA A 74 8.43 -0.15 10.67
N ARG A 75 7.34 0.43 10.16
CA ARG A 75 6.82 1.72 10.64
C ARG A 75 5.30 1.72 10.74
N GLN A 76 4.77 2.33 11.79
CA GLN A 76 3.35 2.72 11.91
C GLN A 76 3.24 4.23 12.17
N TYR A 77 2.04 4.82 12.00
CA TYR A 77 1.78 6.26 12.17
C TYR A 77 2.67 7.18 11.31
N HIS A 78 3.24 6.65 10.22
CA HIS A 78 4.11 7.37 9.30
C HIS A 78 3.29 8.06 8.20
N THR A 79 3.96 8.92 7.41
CA THR A 79 3.40 9.48 6.18
C THR A 79 4.08 8.90 4.94
N ALA A 80 3.37 8.87 3.82
CA ALA A 80 3.92 8.46 2.55
C ALA A 80 3.40 9.34 1.40
N ALA A 81 4.25 9.59 0.40
CA ALA A 81 3.91 10.32 -0.81
C ALA A 81 4.64 9.76 -2.03
N VAL A 82 4.07 9.97 -3.22
CA VAL A 82 4.73 9.63 -4.49
C VAL A 82 5.48 10.86 -4.99
N LEU A 83 6.79 10.74 -5.19
CA LEU A 83 7.66 11.78 -5.72
C LEU A 83 8.58 11.16 -6.78
N ASP A 84 8.52 11.68 -8.00
CA ASP A 84 9.39 11.29 -9.14
C ASP A 84 9.52 9.76 -9.33
N GLY A 85 8.38 9.05 -9.31
CA GLY A 85 8.35 7.60 -9.51
C GLY A 85 8.85 6.77 -8.32
N LYS A 86 8.99 7.38 -7.14
CA LYS A 86 9.32 6.70 -5.89
C LYS A 86 8.24 6.97 -4.85
N ILE A 87 8.06 6.00 -3.96
CA ILE A 87 7.25 6.17 -2.76
C ILE A 87 8.19 6.60 -1.65
N VAL A 88 8.06 7.84 -1.18
CA VAL A 88 8.83 8.36 -0.05
C VAL A 88 8.01 8.16 1.22
N VAL A 89 8.61 7.51 2.22
CA VAL A 89 8.03 7.25 3.54
C VAL A 89 8.84 7.99 4.59
N ALA A 90 8.19 8.74 5.48
CA ALA A 90 8.88 9.54 6.48
C ALA A 90 8.27 9.40 7.88
N GLY A 91 9.15 9.32 8.87
CA GLY A 91 8.80 9.34 10.28
C GLY A 91 8.05 8.10 10.76
N GLY A 92 7.12 8.31 11.69
CA GLY A 92 6.33 7.28 12.35
C GLY A 92 7.03 6.67 13.56
N GLU A 93 6.57 5.50 13.97
CA GLU A 93 7.08 4.73 15.10
C GLU A 93 7.53 3.35 14.65
N GLY A 94 8.69 2.92 15.14
CA GLY A 94 9.29 1.61 14.87
C GLY A 94 8.63 0.47 15.65
N ARG A 95 9.15 -0.75 15.47
CA ARG A 95 8.72 -1.94 16.24
C ARG A 95 8.96 -1.81 17.75
N ASP A 96 9.93 -0.99 18.11
CA ASP A 96 10.37 -0.72 19.48
C ASP A 96 9.68 0.52 20.07
N GLU A 97 8.63 1.03 19.41
CA GLU A 97 7.87 2.23 19.80
C GLU A 97 8.70 3.53 19.77
N ASN A 98 9.93 3.48 19.25
CA ASN A 98 10.74 4.68 19.08
C ASN A 98 10.22 5.52 17.91
N VAL A 99 10.10 6.83 18.14
CA VAL A 99 9.77 7.79 17.09
C VAL A 99 10.95 7.90 16.14
N LEU A 100 10.66 7.75 14.85
CA LEU A 100 11.65 7.71 13.78
C LEU A 100 11.80 9.09 13.16
N ALA A 101 13.05 9.53 12.96
CA ALA A 101 13.39 10.71 12.15
C ALA A 101 13.84 10.32 10.73
N SER A 102 13.91 9.01 10.45
CA SER A 102 14.37 8.44 9.19
C SER A 102 13.34 8.61 8.07
N VAL A 103 13.86 8.65 6.85
CA VAL A 103 13.11 8.65 5.60
C VAL A 103 13.59 7.48 4.77
N GLU A 104 12.65 6.78 4.14
CA GLU A 104 12.93 5.68 3.23
C GLU A 104 12.26 5.92 1.87
N CYS A 105 12.80 5.33 0.82
CA CYS A 105 12.22 5.37 -0.50
C CYS A 105 12.07 3.97 -1.08
N ILE A 106 10.86 3.66 -1.57
CA ILE A 106 10.55 2.43 -2.29
C ILE A 106 10.47 2.77 -3.77
N ASP A 107 11.14 2.00 -4.62
CA ASP A 107 11.05 2.17 -6.06
C ASP A 107 9.67 1.73 -6.56
N ALA A 108 8.90 2.66 -7.14
CA ALA A 108 7.53 2.36 -7.52
C ALA A 108 7.46 1.44 -8.74
N ASP A 109 8.41 1.51 -9.66
CA ASP A 109 8.41 0.63 -10.83
C ASP A 109 8.77 -0.81 -10.42
N ALA A 110 9.73 -0.98 -9.51
CA ALA A 110 10.01 -2.29 -8.92
C ALA A 110 8.79 -2.89 -8.20
N LEU A 111 8.00 -2.05 -7.52
CA LEU A 111 6.76 -2.50 -6.86
C LEU A 111 5.69 -2.95 -7.87
N LEU A 112 5.65 -2.32 -9.04
CA LEU A 112 4.70 -2.64 -10.11
C LEU A 112 5.06 -3.89 -10.91
N GLU A 113 6.29 -4.41 -10.82
CA GLU A 113 6.63 -5.74 -11.36
C GLU A 113 5.79 -6.85 -10.70
N TYR A 114 5.31 -6.60 -9.48
CA TYR A 114 4.43 -7.51 -8.72
C TYR A 114 2.94 -7.19 -8.86
N ALA A 115 2.58 -6.27 -9.75
CA ALA A 115 1.19 -6.03 -10.07
C ALA A 115 0.54 -7.32 -10.61
N PRO A 116 -0.73 -7.60 -10.26
CA PRO A 116 -1.44 -8.74 -10.82
C PRO A 116 -1.33 -8.73 -12.36
N LEU A 117 -0.82 -9.82 -12.93
CA LEU A 117 -0.64 -9.93 -14.38
C LEU A 117 -1.98 -9.67 -15.09
N HIS A 118 -1.95 -8.83 -16.12
CA HIS A 118 -3.07 -8.70 -17.05
C HIS A 118 -3.28 -10.03 -17.75
N TYR A 119 -4.42 -10.68 -17.49
CA TYR A 119 -4.89 -11.80 -18.28
C TYR A 119 -5.99 -11.34 -19.24
N PRO A 120 -5.97 -11.78 -20.52
CA PRO A 120 -4.94 -12.61 -21.14
C PRO A 120 -3.69 -11.80 -21.54
N LEU A 121 -2.55 -12.49 -21.65
CA LEU A 121 -1.32 -11.89 -22.19
C LEU A 121 -1.57 -11.30 -23.58
N PRO A 122 -0.91 -10.19 -23.97
CA PRO A 122 -0.96 -9.69 -25.33
C PRO A 122 -0.62 -10.82 -26.30
N THR A 123 -1.50 -11.07 -27.27
CA THR A 123 -1.20 -11.98 -28.37
C THR A 123 -0.05 -11.38 -29.17
N LEU A 124 1.04 -12.15 -29.32
CA LEU A 124 2.17 -11.84 -30.20
C LEU A 124 1.70 -11.64 -31.66
#